data_AF-A0A945IEM1-F1
#
_entry.id   AF-A0A945IEM1-F1
#
_cell.length_a   1.000
_cell.length_b   1.000
_cell.length_c   1.000
_cell.angle_alpha   90.00
_cell.angle_beta   90.00
_cell.angle_gamma   90.00
#
_symmetry.space_group_name_H-M   'P 1'
#
loop_
_entity.id
_entity.type
_entity.pdbx_description
1 polymer ?
#
loop_
_entity_poly.entity_id
_entity_poly.type
_entity_poly.pdbx_seq_one_letter_code
_entity_poly.pdbx_strand_id
1 'polypeptide(L)'
;MNHQNSVVPRKNELTKIRTNLLEALIEGDQLVATRLIDTAISERWEPSSVYVRVIGHCLAEIGARWHAGDLSIATEHRATQIALRLLGNAQRTYGNGKRVGRRAIITSVEGDTHLIGGVTFADLLRFEGWDVDFLGVDTPIDALVELVQKQSPELVGISVTIKKYLPNVFATVEKIKQLPDAPVVVVGGAFVATNPIFEADFCSEDAVEAVNWVQTHFGLNESSVTIDVLLADLGSRIQQLRKDLGLSQQGLAAEANLDRSYVSAVENGKQNVSFATLKGISDALNIGIGELISRE
;
A
#
# COMPACT_ATOMS: atom_id res chain seq x y z
N MET A 1 4.59 -14.73 10.65
CA MET A 1 5.62 -13.95 11.40
C MET A 1 5.01 -12.58 11.68
N ASN A 2 5.02 -12.04 12.91
CA ASN A 2 4.37 -10.76 13.17
C ASN A 2 5.09 -9.63 12.39
N HIS A 3 4.43 -9.01 11.42
CA HIS A 3 5.02 -8.04 10.49
C HIS A 3 5.38 -6.71 11.15
N GLN A 4 5.04 -6.49 12.43
CA GLN A 4 5.42 -5.30 13.20
C GLN A 4 6.94 -5.06 13.32
N ASN A 5 7.77 -6.07 13.02
CA ASN A 5 9.24 -5.96 12.96
C ASN A 5 9.79 -6.13 11.53
N SER A 6 8.98 -5.83 10.52
CA SER A 6 9.41 -5.92 9.14
C SER A 6 10.31 -4.77 8.72
N VAL A 7 11.10 -4.99 7.68
CA VAL A 7 12.10 -4.04 7.19
C VAL A 7 11.80 -3.69 5.73
N VAL A 8 11.98 -2.42 5.39
CA VAL A 8 11.96 -1.97 4.00
C VAL A 8 13.28 -2.41 3.34
N PRO A 9 13.26 -3.16 2.22
CA PRO A 9 14.48 -3.65 1.58
C PRO A 9 15.38 -2.53 1.08
N ARG A 10 16.69 -2.75 1.09
CA ARG A 10 17.63 -1.83 0.45
C ARG A 10 17.43 -1.86 -1.06
N LYS A 11 17.66 -0.72 -1.71
CA LYS A 11 17.48 -0.56 -3.16
C LYS A 11 18.16 -1.67 -3.98
N ASN A 12 19.40 -2.02 -3.64
CA ASN A 12 20.17 -3.02 -4.38
C ASN A 12 19.59 -4.44 -4.23
N GLU A 13 19.11 -4.78 -3.04
CA GLU A 13 18.48 -6.08 -2.75
C GLU A 13 17.15 -6.19 -3.50
N LEU A 14 16.33 -5.14 -3.43
CA LEU A 14 15.06 -5.05 -4.16
C LEU A 14 15.27 -5.20 -5.67
N THR A 15 16.21 -4.46 -6.26
CA THR A 15 16.53 -4.57 -7.69
C THR A 15 16.95 -5.99 -8.06
N LYS A 16 17.82 -6.61 -7.25
CA LYS A 16 18.29 -7.97 -7.50
C LYS A 16 17.13 -8.99 -7.48
N ILE A 17 16.27 -8.93 -6.48
CA ILE A 17 15.12 -9.85 -6.38
C ILE A 17 14.14 -9.60 -7.54
N ARG A 18 13.86 -8.34 -7.90
CA ARG A 18 12.98 -8.00 -9.04
C ARG A 18 13.49 -8.60 -10.35
N THR A 19 14.77 -8.39 -10.67
CA THR A 19 15.35 -8.90 -11.92
C THR A 19 15.26 -10.41 -11.99
N ASN A 20 15.69 -11.11 -10.93
CA ASN A 20 15.69 -12.57 -10.91
C ASN A 20 14.28 -13.16 -10.89
N LEU A 21 13.33 -12.51 -10.20
CA LEU A 21 11.95 -12.96 -10.17
C LEU A 21 11.27 -12.76 -11.53
N LEU A 22 11.52 -11.64 -12.19
CA LEU A 22 11.00 -11.36 -13.53
C LEU A 22 11.43 -12.44 -14.52
N GLU A 23 12.73 -12.78 -14.53
CA GLU A 23 13.27 -13.86 -15.37
C GLU A 23 12.63 -15.20 -15.03
N ALA A 24 12.60 -15.58 -13.75
CA ALA A 24 11.98 -16.84 -13.32
C ALA A 24 10.49 -16.94 -13.70
N LEU A 25 9.74 -15.84 -13.61
CA LEU A 25 8.32 -15.80 -14.01
C LEU A 25 8.17 -15.95 -15.53
N ILE A 26 9.00 -15.27 -16.32
CA ILE A 26 8.99 -15.38 -17.80
C ILE A 26 9.35 -16.81 -18.23
N GLU A 27 10.38 -17.41 -17.64
CA GLU A 27 10.82 -18.77 -17.95
C GLU A 27 9.90 -19.86 -17.38
N GLY A 28 9.10 -19.52 -16.38
CA GLY A 28 8.19 -20.44 -15.70
C GLY A 28 8.86 -21.28 -14.61
N ASP A 29 10.02 -20.84 -14.10
CA ASP A 29 10.73 -21.51 -13.01
C ASP A 29 10.08 -21.20 -11.65
N GLN A 30 9.06 -22.00 -11.31
CA GLN A 30 8.34 -21.88 -10.05
C GLN A 30 9.24 -22.13 -8.83
N LEU A 31 10.27 -22.96 -8.93
CA LEU A 31 11.14 -23.30 -7.81
C LEU A 31 12.02 -22.10 -7.45
N VAL A 32 12.64 -21.46 -8.45
CA VAL A 32 13.42 -20.25 -8.27
C VAL A 32 12.55 -19.11 -7.79
N ALA A 33 11.38 -18.90 -8.41
CA ALA A 33 10.45 -17.85 -7.99
C ALA A 33 10.03 -18.00 -6.52
N THR A 34 9.73 -19.24 -6.08
CA THR A 34 9.38 -19.52 -4.68
C THR A 34 10.54 -19.20 -3.73
N ARG A 35 11.76 -19.65 -4.05
CA ARG A 35 12.95 -19.39 -3.23
C ARG A 35 13.25 -17.89 -3.08
N LEU A 36 13.04 -17.10 -4.13
CA LEU A 36 13.26 -15.66 -4.09
C LEU A 36 12.30 -14.97 -3.12
N ILE A 37 11.02 -15.33 -3.15
CA ILE A 37 10.01 -14.80 -2.23
C ILE A 37 10.28 -15.29 -0.80
N ASP A 38 10.59 -16.57 -0.61
CA ASP A 38 10.93 -17.11 0.71
C ASP A 38 12.16 -16.41 1.31
N THR A 39 13.16 -16.08 0.47
CA THR A 39 14.34 -15.32 0.89
C THR A 39 13.94 -13.93 1.38
N ALA A 40 13.15 -13.18 0.59
CA ALA A 40 12.67 -11.86 0.98
C ALA A 40 11.88 -11.89 2.30
N ILE A 41 11.00 -12.87 2.48
CA ILE A 41 10.24 -13.04 3.73
C ILE A 41 11.17 -13.41 4.89
N SER A 42 12.16 -14.27 4.68
CA SER A 42 13.12 -14.67 5.71
C SER A 42 14.02 -13.52 6.18
N GLU A 43 14.32 -12.59 5.28
CA GLU A 43 14.98 -11.30 5.56
C GLU A 43 14.04 -10.29 6.22
N ARG A 44 12.81 -10.71 6.55
CA ARG A 44 11.76 -9.92 7.22
C ARG A 44 11.30 -8.72 6.41
N TRP A 45 11.30 -8.81 5.09
CA TRP A 45 10.75 -7.73 4.28
C TRP A 45 9.28 -7.50 4.64
N GLU A 46 8.85 -6.25 4.63
CA GLU A 46 7.44 -5.90 4.84
C GLU A 46 6.53 -6.53 3.76
N PRO A 47 5.29 -6.91 4.11
CA PRO A 47 4.37 -7.50 3.14
C PRO A 47 4.15 -6.64 1.90
N SER A 48 4.00 -5.32 2.06
CA SER A 48 3.84 -4.36 0.96
C SER A 48 5.02 -4.40 -0.03
N SER A 49 6.24 -4.59 0.46
CA SER A 49 7.43 -4.71 -0.37
C SER A 49 7.43 -6.01 -1.19
N VAL A 50 7.00 -7.13 -0.61
CA VAL A 50 6.89 -8.40 -1.35
C VAL A 50 5.74 -8.37 -2.35
N TYR A 51 4.56 -7.93 -1.93
CA TYR A 51 3.35 -7.95 -2.75
C TYR A 51 3.39 -6.93 -3.88
N VAL A 52 3.62 -5.66 -3.54
CA VAL A 52 3.51 -4.55 -4.50
C VAL A 52 4.85 -4.32 -5.19
N ARG A 53 5.90 -4.13 -4.40
CA ARG A 53 7.20 -3.72 -4.94
C ARG A 53 7.94 -4.86 -5.62
N VAL A 54 7.66 -6.13 -5.34
CA VAL A 54 8.30 -7.27 -6.02
C VAL A 54 7.34 -7.94 -6.99
N ILE A 55 6.31 -8.63 -6.49
CA ILE A 55 5.42 -9.45 -7.32
C ILE A 55 4.62 -8.57 -8.30
N GLY A 56 3.94 -7.54 -7.78
CA GLY A 56 3.16 -6.60 -8.60
C GLY A 56 4.00 -5.91 -9.67
N HIS A 57 5.21 -5.46 -9.30
CA HIS A 57 6.15 -4.85 -10.25
C HIS A 57 6.54 -5.80 -11.40
N CYS A 58 6.88 -7.06 -11.09
CA CYS A 58 7.24 -8.04 -12.12
C CYS A 58 6.05 -8.35 -13.04
N LEU A 59 4.83 -8.47 -12.50
CA LEU A 59 3.64 -8.72 -13.31
C LEU A 59 3.27 -7.53 -14.20
N ALA A 60 3.41 -6.30 -13.70
CA ALA A 60 3.19 -5.10 -14.51
C ALA A 60 4.16 -5.05 -15.71
N GLU A 61 5.42 -5.39 -15.49
CA GLU A 61 6.44 -5.48 -16.55
C GLU A 61 6.11 -6.58 -17.57
N ILE A 62 5.69 -7.76 -17.12
CA ILE A 62 5.27 -8.87 -18.00
C ILE A 62 4.05 -8.45 -18.83
N GLY A 63 3.06 -7.79 -18.21
CA GLY A 63 1.88 -7.27 -18.89
C GLY A 63 2.25 -6.22 -19.95
N ALA A 64 3.17 -5.30 -19.64
CA ALA A 64 3.66 -4.31 -20.59
C ALA A 64 4.37 -4.95 -21.80
N ARG A 65 5.24 -5.94 -21.56
CA ARG A 65 5.92 -6.69 -22.62
C ARG A 65 4.95 -7.52 -23.48
N TRP A 66 3.91 -8.09 -22.88
CA TRP A 66 2.85 -8.74 -23.63
C TRP A 66 2.08 -7.75 -24.51
N HIS A 67 1.70 -6.58 -23.98
CA HIS A 67 1.03 -5.53 -24.77
C HIS A 67 1.90 -5.01 -25.93
N ALA A 68 3.22 -4.95 -25.74
CA ALA A 68 4.19 -4.61 -26.78
C ALA A 68 4.39 -5.73 -27.82
N GLY A 69 3.92 -6.95 -27.54
CA GLY A 69 4.11 -8.13 -28.41
C GLY A 69 5.42 -8.89 -28.19
N ASP A 70 6.22 -8.50 -27.20
CA ASP A 70 7.50 -9.15 -26.86
C ASP A 70 7.30 -10.49 -26.16
N LEU A 71 6.18 -10.65 -25.44
CA LEU A 71 5.78 -11.88 -24.76
C LEU A 71 4.43 -12.38 -25.27
N SER A 72 4.28 -13.70 -25.31
CA SER A 72 2.99 -14.31 -25.63
C SER A 72 2.02 -14.22 -24.44
N ILE A 73 0.72 -14.23 -24.73
CA ILE A 73 -0.32 -14.34 -23.69
C ILE A 73 -0.17 -15.63 -22.84
N ALA A 74 0.35 -16.71 -23.43
CA ALA A 74 0.61 -17.95 -22.70
C ALA A 74 1.70 -17.77 -21.63
N THR A 75 2.71 -16.94 -21.92
CA THR A 75 3.77 -16.58 -20.97
C THR A 75 3.21 -15.72 -19.83
N GLU A 76 2.41 -14.72 -20.15
CA GLU A 76 1.73 -13.87 -19.16
C GLU A 76 0.85 -14.73 -18.23
N HIS A 77 -0.03 -15.57 -18.78
CA HIS A 77 -0.90 -16.42 -17.96
C HIS A 77 -0.11 -17.35 -17.04
N ARG A 78 0.97 -17.97 -17.56
CA ARG A 78 1.83 -18.83 -16.75
C ARG A 78 2.48 -18.06 -15.61
N ALA A 79 3.03 -16.87 -15.88
CA ALA A 79 3.62 -16.01 -14.87
C ALA A 79 2.61 -15.61 -13.79
N THR A 80 1.40 -15.20 -14.20
CA THR A 80 0.31 -14.85 -13.28
C THR A 80 -0.10 -16.03 -12.39
N GLN A 81 -0.18 -17.26 -12.93
CA GLN A 81 -0.46 -18.46 -12.12
C GLN A 81 0.65 -18.78 -11.11
N ILE A 82 1.92 -18.57 -11.47
CA ILE A 82 3.03 -18.70 -10.52
C ILE A 82 2.92 -17.63 -9.44
N ALA A 83 2.70 -16.38 -9.82
CA ALA A 83 2.56 -15.27 -8.87
C ALA A 83 1.42 -15.49 -7.86
N LEU A 84 0.26 -16.00 -8.29
CA LEU A 84 -0.84 -16.34 -7.37
C LEU A 84 -0.44 -17.39 -6.32
N ARG A 85 0.39 -18.38 -6.70
CA ARG A 85 0.95 -19.35 -5.74
C ARG A 85 1.93 -18.68 -4.77
N LEU A 86 2.75 -17.75 -5.26
CA LEU A 86 3.67 -16.98 -4.42
C LEU A 86 2.92 -16.13 -3.40
N LEU A 87 1.87 -15.43 -3.82
CA LEU A 87 1.00 -14.64 -2.94
C LEU A 87 0.34 -15.53 -1.87
N GLY A 88 -0.28 -16.65 -2.26
CA GLY A 88 -0.88 -17.58 -1.31
C GLY A 88 0.14 -18.20 -0.33
N ASN A 89 1.39 -18.43 -0.75
CA ASN A 89 2.45 -18.85 0.15
C ASN A 89 2.87 -17.73 1.11
N ALA A 90 3.07 -16.52 0.58
CA ALA A 90 3.43 -15.35 1.38
C ALA A 90 2.36 -15.03 2.44
N GLN A 91 1.08 -15.07 2.05
CA GLN A 91 -0.07 -14.86 2.95
C GLN A 91 -0.01 -15.81 4.15
N ARG A 92 0.23 -17.10 3.91
CA ARG A 92 0.35 -18.11 4.98
C ARG A 92 1.55 -17.86 5.89
N THR A 93 2.68 -17.44 5.32
CA THR A 93 3.93 -17.24 6.08
C THR A 93 3.90 -15.97 6.94
N TYR A 94 3.37 -14.87 6.40
CA TYR A 94 3.13 -13.66 7.19
C TYR A 94 2.05 -13.92 8.24
N GLY A 95 0.95 -14.56 7.86
CA GLY A 95 -0.23 -14.75 8.70
C GLY A 95 -0.98 -13.43 8.92
N ASN A 96 -2.14 -13.50 9.56
CA ASN A 96 -2.96 -12.30 9.78
C ASN A 96 -2.43 -11.44 10.93
N GLY A 97 -2.71 -10.15 10.88
CA GLY A 97 -2.47 -9.22 11.97
C GLY A 97 -3.33 -9.48 13.20
N LYS A 98 -3.08 -8.70 14.25
CA LYS A 98 -3.95 -8.68 15.43
C LYS A 98 -5.32 -8.17 14.99
N ARG A 99 -6.37 -8.96 15.25
CA ARG A 99 -7.74 -8.62 14.83
C ARG A 99 -8.16 -7.24 15.32
N VAL A 100 -8.61 -6.40 14.38
CA VAL A 100 -9.15 -5.07 14.66
C VAL A 100 -10.66 -5.06 14.85
N GLY A 101 -11.32 -6.21 14.64
CA GLY A 101 -12.77 -6.36 14.80
C GLY A 101 -13.57 -5.69 13.68
N ARG A 102 -12.97 -5.51 12.50
CA ARG A 102 -13.61 -4.92 11.31
C ARG A 102 -13.62 -5.91 10.15
N ARG A 103 -14.66 -5.84 9.33
CA ARG A 103 -14.86 -6.68 8.15
C ARG A 103 -14.78 -5.87 6.86
N ALA A 104 -14.17 -6.47 5.85
CA ALA A 104 -14.15 -5.96 4.50
C ALA A 104 -14.61 -7.03 3.49
N ILE A 105 -15.33 -6.60 2.45
CA ILE A 105 -15.61 -7.41 1.26
C ILE A 105 -14.84 -6.82 0.09
N ILE A 106 -13.99 -7.61 -0.56
CA ILE A 106 -13.17 -7.16 -1.68
C ILE A 106 -13.53 -7.97 -2.92
N THR A 107 -13.68 -7.31 -4.07
CA THR A 107 -13.91 -7.99 -5.34
C THR A 107 -13.49 -7.15 -6.54
N SER A 108 -13.31 -7.79 -7.69
CA SER A 108 -13.28 -7.07 -8.96
C SER A 108 -14.70 -6.90 -9.48
N VAL A 109 -14.93 -5.77 -10.13
CA VAL A 109 -16.24 -5.45 -10.68
C VAL A 109 -16.70 -6.48 -11.72
N GLU A 110 -18.01 -6.64 -11.87
CA GLU A 110 -18.63 -7.44 -12.93
C GLU A 110 -18.00 -7.17 -14.31
N GLY A 111 -17.68 -8.25 -15.03
CA GLY A 111 -16.99 -8.29 -16.30
C GLY A 111 -15.46 -8.28 -16.21
N ASP A 112 -14.88 -7.75 -15.13
CA ASP A 112 -13.43 -7.66 -14.96
C ASP A 112 -12.85 -8.91 -14.31
N THR A 113 -12.00 -9.61 -15.05
CA THR A 113 -11.40 -10.90 -14.66
C THR A 113 -10.02 -10.75 -14.01
N HIS A 114 -9.53 -9.54 -13.76
CA HIS A 114 -8.20 -9.32 -13.20
C HIS A 114 -8.18 -9.50 -11.67
N LEU A 115 -7.36 -10.42 -11.17
CA LEU A 115 -7.39 -10.85 -9.77
C LEU A 115 -6.33 -10.16 -8.89
N ILE A 116 -5.19 -9.77 -9.47
CA ILE A 116 -3.95 -9.47 -8.72
C ILE A 116 -4.09 -8.24 -7.81
N GLY A 117 -4.72 -7.16 -8.30
CA GLY A 117 -4.94 -5.95 -7.51
C GLY A 117 -5.85 -6.22 -6.31
N GLY A 118 -7.00 -6.87 -6.56
CA GLY A 118 -7.96 -7.22 -5.52
C GLY A 118 -7.40 -8.14 -4.43
N VAL A 119 -6.67 -9.20 -4.81
CA VAL A 119 -6.07 -10.11 -3.82
C VAL A 119 -4.96 -9.42 -3.03
N THR A 120 -4.18 -8.55 -3.68
CA THR A 120 -3.12 -7.78 -3.01
C THR A 120 -3.71 -6.87 -1.94
N PHE A 121 -4.74 -6.10 -2.28
CA PHE A 121 -5.40 -5.22 -1.31
C PHE A 121 -6.06 -6.01 -0.17
N ALA A 122 -6.72 -7.12 -0.49
CA ALA A 122 -7.34 -8.00 0.50
C ALA A 122 -6.30 -8.56 1.50
N ASP A 123 -5.15 -9.05 1.01
CA ASP A 123 -4.11 -9.60 1.87
C ASP A 123 -3.41 -8.54 2.71
N LEU A 124 -3.16 -7.34 2.16
CA LEU A 124 -2.61 -6.24 2.96
C LEU A 124 -3.55 -5.85 4.11
N LEU A 125 -4.87 -5.76 3.87
CA LEU A 125 -5.83 -5.54 4.96
C LEU A 125 -5.84 -6.67 5.99
N ARG A 126 -5.71 -7.94 5.57
CA ARG A 126 -5.58 -9.08 6.51
C ARG A 126 -4.32 -8.98 7.35
N PHE A 127 -3.22 -8.49 6.80
CA PHE A 127 -2.00 -8.22 7.57
C PHE A 127 -2.23 -7.12 8.59
N GLU A 128 -3.05 -6.12 8.29
CA GLU A 128 -3.50 -5.13 9.28
C GLU A 128 -4.62 -5.63 10.21
N GLY A 129 -4.97 -6.92 10.15
CA GLY A 129 -5.89 -7.56 11.11
C GLY A 129 -7.37 -7.44 10.77
N TRP A 130 -7.73 -7.00 9.57
CA TRP A 130 -9.11 -7.02 9.08
C TRP A 130 -9.59 -8.47 8.82
N ASP A 131 -10.89 -8.71 9.03
CA ASP A 131 -11.59 -9.90 8.56
C ASP A 131 -12.02 -9.66 7.11
N VAL A 132 -11.37 -10.30 6.14
CA VAL A 132 -11.57 -9.96 4.72
C VAL A 132 -12.14 -11.14 3.96
N ASP A 133 -13.33 -10.95 3.40
CA ASP A 133 -13.94 -11.82 2.39
C ASP A 133 -13.52 -11.31 1.00
N PHE A 134 -12.64 -12.06 0.33
CA PHE A 134 -12.27 -11.77 -1.06
C PHE A 134 -13.07 -12.67 -1.99
N LEU A 135 -14.00 -12.08 -2.74
CA LEU A 135 -14.93 -12.82 -3.61
C LEU A 135 -14.29 -13.25 -4.93
N GLY A 136 -13.10 -12.73 -5.23
CA GLY A 136 -12.44 -12.93 -6.52
C GLY A 136 -12.85 -11.87 -7.53
N VAL A 137 -13.17 -12.32 -8.73
CA VAL A 137 -13.38 -11.48 -9.92
C VAL A 137 -14.78 -11.64 -10.46
N ASP A 138 -15.21 -10.72 -11.33
CA ASP A 138 -16.47 -10.82 -12.07
C ASP A 138 -17.70 -11.04 -11.14
N THR A 139 -17.76 -10.32 -10.02
CA THR A 139 -18.90 -10.47 -9.09
C THR A 139 -20.09 -9.64 -9.57
N PRO A 140 -21.26 -10.26 -9.82
CA PRO A 140 -22.46 -9.53 -10.22
C PRO A 140 -22.91 -8.52 -9.16
N ILE A 141 -23.36 -7.35 -9.61
CA ILE A 141 -23.68 -6.23 -8.70
C ILE A 141 -24.75 -6.62 -7.66
N ASP A 142 -25.82 -7.27 -8.10
CA ASP A 142 -26.94 -7.64 -7.21
C ASP A 142 -26.52 -8.67 -6.16
N ALA A 143 -25.63 -9.61 -6.52
CA ALA A 143 -25.10 -10.60 -5.58
C ALA A 143 -24.15 -9.96 -4.55
N LEU A 144 -23.34 -8.98 -4.97
CA LEU A 144 -22.51 -8.20 -4.05
C LEU A 144 -23.38 -7.41 -3.06
N VAL A 145 -24.41 -6.72 -3.54
CA VAL A 145 -25.33 -5.93 -2.70
C VAL A 145 -26.05 -6.82 -1.69
N GLU A 146 -26.55 -7.98 -2.10
CA GLU A 146 -27.17 -8.95 -1.20
C GLU A 146 -26.20 -9.37 -0.08
N LEU A 147 -24.95 -9.67 -0.43
CA LEU A 147 -23.94 -10.07 0.55
C LEU A 147 -23.59 -8.93 1.51
N VAL A 148 -23.44 -7.70 1.01
CA VAL A 148 -23.19 -6.50 1.82
C VAL A 148 -24.32 -6.29 2.82
N GLN A 149 -25.58 -6.39 2.40
CA GLN A 149 -26.73 -6.27 3.30
C GLN A 149 -26.76 -7.37 4.36
N LYS A 150 -26.40 -8.61 3.99
CA LYS A 150 -26.43 -9.77 4.88
C LYS A 150 -25.30 -9.76 5.91
N GLN A 151 -24.10 -9.34 5.51
CA GLN A 151 -22.90 -9.42 6.34
C GLN A 151 -22.53 -8.10 7.01
N SER A 152 -23.12 -6.98 6.58
CA SER A 152 -22.89 -5.62 7.08
C SER A 152 -21.40 -5.31 7.28
N PRO A 153 -20.55 -5.46 6.25
CA PRO A 153 -19.14 -5.11 6.37
C PRO A 153 -18.98 -3.60 6.58
N GLU A 154 -17.88 -3.18 7.18
CA GLU A 154 -17.56 -1.75 7.28
C GLU A 154 -16.90 -1.20 6.01
N LEU A 155 -16.30 -2.07 5.20
CA LEU A 155 -15.58 -1.71 3.98
C LEU A 155 -15.98 -2.60 2.80
N VAL A 156 -16.17 -2.00 1.63
CA VAL A 156 -16.21 -2.68 0.34
C VAL A 156 -15.10 -2.13 -0.56
N GLY A 157 -14.23 -3.03 -1.04
CA GLY A 157 -13.18 -2.71 -2.00
C GLY A 157 -13.54 -3.22 -3.39
N ILE A 158 -13.55 -2.32 -4.38
CA ILE A 158 -13.85 -2.65 -5.77
C ILE A 158 -12.58 -2.46 -6.61
N SER A 159 -12.15 -3.51 -7.32
CA SER A 159 -11.03 -3.44 -8.26
C SER A 159 -11.53 -3.35 -9.70
N VAL A 160 -10.93 -2.46 -10.49
CA VAL A 160 -11.14 -2.35 -11.94
C VAL A 160 -9.80 -2.15 -12.65
N THR A 161 -9.51 -3.05 -13.57
CA THR A 161 -8.30 -3.04 -14.40
C THR A 161 -8.62 -2.82 -15.87
N ILE A 162 -9.83 -3.13 -16.35
CA ILE A 162 -10.22 -2.91 -17.74
C ILE A 162 -11.16 -1.69 -17.81
N LYS A 163 -10.70 -0.63 -18.47
CA LYS A 163 -11.45 0.64 -18.65
C LYS A 163 -12.91 0.44 -19.11
N LYS A 164 -13.17 -0.57 -19.94
CA LYS A 164 -14.51 -0.92 -20.44
C LYS A 164 -15.54 -1.13 -19.32
N TYR A 165 -15.11 -1.59 -18.13
CA TYR A 165 -16.00 -1.91 -17.01
C TYR A 165 -16.15 -0.80 -15.98
N LEU A 166 -15.60 0.40 -16.21
CA LEU A 166 -15.87 1.56 -15.36
C LEU A 166 -17.37 1.84 -15.16
N PRO A 167 -18.27 1.73 -16.17
CA PRO A 167 -19.71 1.87 -15.96
C PRO A 167 -20.27 0.93 -14.88
N ASN A 168 -19.75 -0.31 -14.81
CA ASN A 168 -20.18 -1.28 -13.80
C ASN A 168 -19.72 -0.86 -12.40
N VAL A 169 -18.56 -0.18 -12.29
CA VAL A 169 -18.09 0.35 -11.01
C VAL A 169 -19.02 1.45 -10.52
N PHE A 170 -19.37 2.42 -11.37
CA PHE A 170 -20.31 3.48 -11.02
C PHE A 170 -21.65 2.91 -10.53
N ALA A 171 -22.23 1.96 -11.29
CA ALA A 171 -23.47 1.30 -10.90
C ALA A 171 -23.37 0.52 -9.58
N THR A 172 -22.22 -0.11 -9.32
CA THR A 172 -21.96 -0.84 -8.08
C THR A 172 -21.88 0.13 -6.89
N VAL A 173 -21.06 1.18 -7.00
CA VAL A 173 -20.89 2.20 -5.96
C VAL A 173 -22.22 2.85 -5.65
N GLU A 174 -22.98 3.25 -6.67
CA GLU A 174 -24.30 3.86 -6.51
C GLU A 174 -25.25 2.96 -5.71
N LYS A 175 -25.39 1.69 -6.09
CA LYS A 175 -26.28 0.75 -5.39
C LYS A 175 -25.85 0.50 -3.95
N ILE A 176 -24.55 0.40 -3.68
CA ILE A 176 -24.04 0.23 -2.31
C ILE A 176 -24.31 1.48 -1.48
N LYS A 177 -24.12 2.68 -2.03
CA LYS A 177 -24.36 3.95 -1.35
C LYS A 177 -25.83 4.23 -1.05
N GLN A 178 -26.76 3.58 -1.76
CA GLN A 178 -28.19 3.65 -1.48
C GLN A 178 -28.64 2.76 -0.30
N LEU A 179 -27.76 1.93 0.25
CA LEU A 179 -28.07 1.10 1.42
C LEU A 179 -28.19 1.95 2.69
N PRO A 180 -29.11 1.61 3.63
CA PRO A 180 -29.27 2.36 4.89
C PRO A 180 -27.98 2.46 5.72
N ASP A 181 -27.23 1.36 5.79
CA ASP A 181 -25.94 1.24 6.48
C ASP A 181 -24.83 1.02 5.45
N ALA A 182 -24.74 1.92 4.47
CA ALA A 182 -23.76 1.81 3.40
C ALA A 182 -22.33 1.75 3.96
N PRO A 183 -21.52 0.73 3.57
CA PRO A 183 -20.13 0.64 3.97
C PRO A 183 -19.30 1.77 3.35
N VAL A 184 -18.08 1.94 3.87
CA VAL A 184 -17.04 2.69 3.18
C VAL A 184 -16.69 1.96 1.88
N VAL A 185 -16.62 2.67 0.77
CA VAL A 185 -16.33 2.13 -0.56
C VAL A 185 -15.00 2.69 -1.04
N VAL A 186 -14.03 1.78 -1.24
CA VAL A 186 -12.73 2.09 -1.81
C VAL A 186 -12.65 1.48 -3.20
N VAL A 187 -12.28 2.28 -4.20
CA VAL A 187 -12.09 1.78 -5.57
C VAL A 187 -10.62 1.85 -5.95
N GLY A 188 -10.10 0.74 -6.48
CA GLY A 188 -8.73 0.66 -6.93
C GLY A 188 -8.56 0.08 -8.33
N GLY A 189 -7.32 0.09 -8.80
CA GLY A 189 -6.92 -0.50 -10.08
C GLY A 189 -6.49 0.53 -11.12
N ALA A 190 -5.94 0.06 -12.24
CA ALA A 190 -5.05 0.83 -13.12
C ALA A 190 -5.65 2.10 -13.76
N PHE A 191 -6.97 2.29 -13.72
CA PHE A 191 -7.66 3.41 -14.38
C PHE A 191 -8.27 4.43 -13.42
N VAL A 192 -8.24 4.19 -12.10
CA VAL A 192 -8.95 5.06 -11.14
C VAL A 192 -8.27 6.42 -10.97
N ALA A 193 -6.93 6.50 -11.07
CA ALA A 193 -6.20 7.77 -10.97
C ALA A 193 -6.55 8.74 -12.10
N THR A 194 -6.92 8.23 -13.28
CA THR A 194 -7.31 9.05 -14.45
C THR A 194 -8.82 9.17 -14.63
N ASN A 195 -9.62 8.46 -13.83
CA ASN A 195 -11.09 8.46 -13.88
C ASN A 195 -11.62 8.42 -12.44
N PRO A 196 -11.53 9.52 -11.68
CA PRO A 196 -11.98 9.56 -10.30
C PRO A 196 -13.48 9.26 -10.21
N ILE A 197 -13.86 8.38 -9.28
CA ILE A 197 -15.24 8.00 -9.00
C ILE A 197 -15.65 8.75 -7.74
N PHE A 198 -16.34 9.88 -7.93
CA PHE A 198 -16.62 10.84 -6.85
C PHE A 198 -17.57 10.31 -5.78
N GLU A 199 -18.38 9.30 -6.13
CA GLU A 199 -19.31 8.65 -5.21
C GLU A 199 -18.62 7.64 -4.27
N ALA A 200 -17.39 7.22 -4.57
CA ALA A 200 -16.59 6.40 -3.68
C ALA A 200 -15.94 7.25 -2.58
N ASP A 201 -15.70 6.68 -1.41
CA ASP A 201 -15.05 7.41 -0.31
C ASP A 201 -13.55 7.59 -0.55
N PHE A 202 -12.94 6.69 -1.31
CA PHE A 202 -11.54 6.80 -1.73
C PHE A 202 -11.27 6.07 -3.05
N CYS A 203 -10.36 6.64 -3.84
CA CYS A 203 -9.86 6.04 -5.08
C CYS A 203 -8.33 6.08 -5.10
N SER A 204 -7.67 4.96 -5.37
CA SER A 204 -6.21 4.95 -5.61
C SER A 204 -5.77 3.79 -6.49
N GLU A 205 -4.76 4.04 -7.32
CA GLU A 205 -4.05 3.00 -8.07
C GLU A 205 -2.99 2.26 -7.24
N ASP A 206 -2.63 2.79 -6.07
CA ASP A 206 -1.65 2.23 -5.14
C ASP A 206 -2.36 1.54 -3.95
N ALA A 207 -2.19 0.22 -3.85
CA ALA A 207 -2.77 -0.57 -2.78
C ALA A 207 -2.23 -0.19 -1.38
N VAL A 208 -0.97 0.27 -1.28
CA VAL A 208 -0.38 0.71 0.00
C VAL A 208 -1.00 2.01 0.44
N GLU A 209 -1.18 2.96 -0.48
CA GLU A 209 -1.88 4.21 -0.20
C GLU A 209 -3.32 3.94 0.25
N ALA A 210 -4.04 3.07 -0.45
CA ALA A 210 -5.41 2.68 -0.09
C ALA A 210 -5.48 2.05 1.31
N VAL A 211 -4.54 1.17 1.67
CA VAL A 211 -4.49 0.60 3.03
C VAL A 211 -4.22 1.68 4.06
N ASN A 212 -3.26 2.57 3.84
CA ASN A 212 -2.94 3.66 4.76
C ASN A 212 -4.13 4.60 4.98
N TRP A 213 -4.87 4.90 3.91
CA TRP A 213 -6.09 5.69 3.97
C TRP A 213 -7.16 4.97 4.80
N VAL A 214 -7.41 3.68 4.55
CA VAL A 214 -8.36 2.86 5.33
C VAL A 214 -7.98 2.85 6.82
N GLN A 215 -6.72 2.61 7.15
CA GLN A 215 -6.28 2.60 8.55
C GLN A 215 -6.50 3.95 9.24
N THR A 216 -6.26 5.06 8.52
CA THR A 216 -6.50 6.42 9.03
C THR A 216 -7.99 6.69 9.20
N HIS A 217 -8.79 6.38 8.18
CA HIS A 217 -10.24 6.60 8.16
C HIS A 217 -10.95 5.90 9.33
N PHE A 218 -10.53 4.67 9.64
CA PHE A 218 -11.11 3.89 10.74
C PHE A 218 -10.43 4.11 12.11
N GLY A 219 -9.49 5.05 12.21
CA GLY A 219 -8.78 5.36 13.46
C GLY A 219 -7.88 4.22 13.97
N LEU A 220 -7.42 3.34 13.08
CA LEU A 220 -6.64 2.15 13.41
C LEU A 220 -5.13 2.45 13.51
N ASN A 221 -4.67 3.55 12.91
CA ASN A 221 -3.28 3.97 12.93
C ASN A 221 -2.78 4.45 14.31
N GLU A 222 -3.64 4.79 15.26
CA GLU A 222 -3.21 5.37 16.55
C GLU A 222 -2.49 4.39 17.48
N SER A 223 -2.60 3.08 17.25
CA SER A 223 -1.98 2.05 18.09
C SER A 223 -0.69 1.44 17.52
N SER A 224 -0.28 1.81 16.29
CA SER A 224 0.78 1.11 15.53
C SER A 224 1.89 2.00 14.97
N VAL A 225 1.79 3.33 15.03
CA VAL A 225 2.89 4.20 14.56
C VAL A 225 4.11 4.00 15.46
N THR A 226 5.15 3.37 14.91
CA THR A 226 6.42 3.23 15.61
C THR A 226 7.10 4.59 15.74
N ILE A 227 7.94 4.74 16.76
CA ILE A 227 8.71 5.96 16.96
C ILE A 227 9.56 6.30 15.73
N ASP A 228 10.07 5.30 15.02
CA ASP A 228 10.88 5.48 13.81
C ASP A 228 10.09 6.14 12.67
N VAL A 229 8.81 5.81 12.51
CA VAL A 229 7.93 6.45 11.51
C VAL A 229 7.67 7.91 11.90
N LEU A 230 7.37 8.18 13.17
CA LEU A 230 7.19 9.56 13.65
C LEU A 230 8.44 10.41 13.45
N LEU A 231 9.62 9.84 13.71
CA LEU A 231 10.90 10.53 13.53
C LEU A 231 11.22 10.77 12.06
N ALA A 232 10.87 9.84 11.16
CA ALA A 232 11.04 10.01 9.72
C ALA A 232 10.12 11.08 9.13
N ASP A 233 8.85 11.10 9.55
CA ASP A 233 7.87 12.12 9.15
C ASP A 233 8.32 13.51 9.62
N LEU A 234 8.68 13.61 10.90
CA LEU A 234 9.20 14.84 11.50
C LEU A 234 10.45 15.33 10.78
N GLY A 235 11.41 14.44 10.51
CA GLY A 235 12.65 14.76 9.81
C GLY A 235 12.40 15.28 8.39
N SER A 236 11.48 14.64 7.66
CA SER A 236 11.10 15.04 6.30
C SER A 236 10.42 16.41 6.28
N ARG A 237 9.51 16.67 7.24
CA ARG A 237 8.85 17.98 7.39
C ARG A 237 9.84 19.10 7.73
N ILE A 238 10.75 18.87 8.69
CA ILE A 238 11.84 19.81 9.00
C ILE A 238 12.68 20.11 7.76
N GLN A 239 13.05 19.07 7.01
CA GLN A 239 13.85 19.22 5.79
C GLN A 239 13.11 20.05 4.73
N GLN A 240 11.81 19.82 4.56
CA GLN A 240 10.98 20.54 3.59
C GLN A 240 10.88 22.03 3.96
N LEU A 241 10.44 22.33 5.18
CA LEU A 241 10.31 23.71 5.67
C LEU A 241 11.63 24.48 5.62
N ARG A 242 12.74 23.81 5.96
CA ARG A 242 14.08 24.39 5.84
C ARG A 242 14.39 24.79 4.39
N LYS A 243 14.10 23.92 3.43
CA LYS A 243 14.33 24.19 2.00
C LYS A 243 13.44 25.33 1.50
N ASP A 244 12.20 25.41 1.96
CA ASP A 244 11.26 26.46 1.59
C ASP A 244 11.72 27.85 2.09
N LEU A 245 12.41 27.89 3.24
CA LEU A 245 13.10 29.08 3.75
C LEU A 245 14.48 29.33 3.11
N GLY A 246 14.91 28.51 2.15
CA GLY A 246 16.22 28.64 1.49
C GLY A 246 17.42 28.31 2.39
N LEU A 247 17.20 27.69 3.54
CA LEU A 247 18.24 27.39 4.51
C LEU A 247 19.00 26.10 4.13
N SER A 248 20.32 26.10 4.33
CA SER A 248 21.11 24.86 4.32
C SER A 248 21.02 24.14 5.67
N GLN A 249 21.39 22.86 5.74
CA GLN A 249 21.47 22.16 7.03
C GLN A 249 22.41 22.85 8.03
N GLN A 250 23.49 23.46 7.54
CA GLN A 250 24.40 24.28 8.35
C GLN A 250 23.68 25.56 8.84
N GLY A 251 22.83 26.16 7.99
CA GLY A 251 22.04 27.35 8.33
C GLY A 251 21.04 27.06 9.42
N LEU A 252 20.24 26.00 9.28
CA LEU A 252 19.29 25.59 10.32
C LEU A 252 20.01 25.21 11.63
N ALA A 253 21.16 24.55 11.54
CA ALA A 253 21.98 24.22 12.70
C ALA A 253 22.45 25.48 13.44
N ALA A 254 22.88 26.52 12.72
CA ALA A 254 23.29 27.79 13.32
C ALA A 254 22.11 28.50 14.02
N GLU A 255 20.97 28.62 13.35
CA GLU A 255 19.77 29.29 13.89
C GLU A 255 19.19 28.56 15.11
N ALA A 256 19.21 27.22 15.09
CA ALA A 256 18.71 26.39 16.19
C ALA A 256 19.75 26.14 17.30
N ASN A 257 20.97 26.66 17.18
CA ASN A 257 22.11 26.39 18.06
C ASN A 257 22.40 24.87 18.23
N LEU A 258 22.51 24.17 17.10
CA LEU A 258 22.74 22.74 17.02
C LEU A 258 23.98 22.43 16.16
N ASP A 259 24.48 21.20 16.27
CA ASP A 259 25.50 20.69 15.35
C ASP A 259 24.86 20.27 14.01
N ARG A 260 25.53 20.56 12.90
CA ARG A 260 25.06 20.19 11.56
C ARG A 260 24.82 18.68 11.42
N SER A 261 25.70 17.85 11.99
CA SER A 261 25.55 16.40 11.93
C SER A 261 24.31 15.93 12.70
N TYR A 262 23.97 16.62 13.80
CA TYR A 262 22.74 16.36 14.55
C TYR A 262 21.51 16.73 13.73
N VAL A 263 21.48 17.93 13.11
CA VAL A 263 20.40 18.35 12.20
C VAL A 263 20.22 17.34 11.05
N SER A 264 21.31 16.89 10.44
CA SER A 264 21.25 15.85 9.40
C SER A 264 20.65 14.55 9.94
N ALA A 265 21.05 14.09 11.13
CA ALA A 265 20.52 12.87 11.71
C ALA A 265 19.02 12.99 12.06
N VAL A 266 18.57 14.16 12.51
CA VAL A 266 17.15 14.47 12.74
C VAL A 266 16.36 14.47 11.42
N GLU A 267 16.83 15.15 10.39
CA GLU A 267 16.15 15.18 9.07
C GLU A 267 16.02 13.80 8.43
N ASN A 268 16.91 12.87 8.76
CA ASN A 268 16.87 11.50 8.26
C ASN A 268 16.11 10.55 9.21
N GLY A 269 15.45 11.06 10.26
CA GLY A 269 14.70 10.25 11.23
C GLY A 269 15.55 9.33 12.12
N LYS A 270 16.86 9.58 12.22
CA LYS A 270 17.83 8.73 12.94
C LYS A 270 18.09 9.17 14.38
N GLN A 271 17.46 10.25 14.84
CA GLN A 271 17.65 10.82 16.17
C GLN A 271 16.33 11.13 16.84
N ASN A 272 16.20 10.74 18.10
CA ASN A 272 15.13 11.20 18.95
C ASN A 272 15.45 12.62 19.44
N VAL A 273 14.49 13.52 19.30
CA VAL A 273 14.67 14.96 19.53
C VAL A 273 14.03 15.32 20.86
N SER A 274 14.79 15.98 21.74
CA SER A 274 14.21 16.50 22.97
C SER A 274 13.21 17.63 22.66
N PHE A 275 12.20 17.81 23.50
CA PHE A 275 11.21 18.89 23.31
C PHE A 275 11.86 20.29 23.23
N ALA A 276 12.92 20.52 24.01
CA ALA A 276 13.68 21.77 23.97
C ALA A 276 14.38 21.98 22.62
N THR A 277 14.96 20.92 22.06
CA THR A 277 15.56 20.94 20.72
C THR A 277 14.51 21.17 19.65
N LEU A 278 13.35 20.53 19.77
CA LEU A 278 12.23 20.71 18.86
C LEU A 278 11.72 22.17 18.86
N LYS A 279 11.66 22.80 20.03
CA LYS A 279 11.37 24.24 20.17
C LYS A 279 12.41 25.11 19.47
N GLY A 280 13.70 24.80 19.63
CA GLY A 280 14.76 25.53 18.94
C GLY A 280 14.66 25.43 17.41
N ILE A 281 14.33 24.23 16.90
CA ILE A 281 14.10 24.02 15.47
C ILE A 281 12.84 24.76 14.99
N SER A 282 11.73 24.70 15.72
CA SER A 282 10.50 25.41 15.33
C SER A 282 10.71 26.92 15.28
N ASP A 283 11.50 27.47 16.22
CA ASP A 283 11.82 28.90 16.26
C ASP A 283 12.71 29.30 15.08
N ALA A 284 13.72 28.49 14.77
CA ALA A 284 14.59 28.69 13.61
C ALA A 284 13.83 28.60 12.26
N LEU A 285 12.74 27.82 12.22
CA LEU A 285 11.86 27.70 11.07
C LEU A 285 10.70 28.71 11.09
N ASN A 286 10.60 29.55 12.13
CA ASN A 286 9.54 30.54 12.30
C ASN A 286 8.11 29.96 12.21
N ILE A 287 7.89 28.78 12.81
CA ILE A 287 6.58 28.13 12.90
C ILE A 287 6.28 27.65 14.32
N GLY A 288 5.01 27.40 14.63
CA GLY A 288 4.63 26.83 15.93
C GLY A 288 5.03 25.36 16.05
N ILE A 289 5.33 24.88 17.27
CA ILE A 289 5.58 23.44 17.51
C ILE A 289 4.41 22.57 17.03
N GLY A 290 3.17 23.01 17.26
CA GLY A 290 1.97 22.28 16.82
C GLY A 290 1.89 22.11 15.31
N GLU A 291 2.34 23.12 14.55
CA GLU A 291 2.40 23.12 13.09
C GLU A 291 3.59 22.31 12.56
N LEU A 292 4.68 22.23 13.33
CA LEU A 292 5.85 21.42 13.01
C LEU A 292 5.55 19.92 13.10
N ILE A 293 4.66 19.52 14.02
CA ILE A 293 4.30 18.12 14.30
C ILE A 293 2.94 17.71 13.74
N SER A 294 2.16 18.64 13.17
CA SER A 294 0.87 18.32 12.56
C SER A 294 1.07 17.54 11.26
N ARG A 295 0.30 16.45 11.11
CA ARG A 295 0.09 15.79 9.82
C ARG A 295 -1.01 16.55 9.10
N GLU A 296 -0.65 17.27 8.04
CA GLU A 296 -1.62 17.70 7.02
C GLU A 296 -2.05 16.51 6.16
#